data_AF-A0AAJ0CA57-F1
#
_entry.id   AF-A0AAJ0CA57-F1
#
_cell.length_a   1.000
_cell.length_b   1.000
_cell.length_c   1.000
_cell.angle_alpha   90.00
_cell.angle_beta   90.00
_cell.angle_gamma   90.00
#
_symmetry.space_group_name_H-M   'P 1'
#
loop_
_entity.id
_entity.type
_entity.pdbx_description
1 polymer ?
#
loop_
_entity_poly.entity_id
_entity_poly.type
_entity_poly.pdbx_seq_one_letter_code
_entity_poly.pdbx_strand_id
1 'polypeptide(L)'
;MSEEIRYDIPKVPLLKGEENLEEWDQLLKLALNLLNLEEYIEKEHPFTPETKSKRTMVLFILSSSLTHVRSQLKNAGWDATDAKMDPKKLYDLVHRAIPRVSEGAAGQLMKQLCEIKRVNFDSMAKFQDRVQYLKRRLQEMGCGMEEKAMMWIVINGLEGYENLQRFLIRDLNAGTLDWEKADD
;
A
#
# COMPACT_ATOMS: atom_id res chain seq x y z
N MET A 1 25.49 32.98 -21.37
CA MET A 1 25.92 32.23 -20.19
C MET A 1 24.67 31.58 -19.63
N SER A 2 24.48 30.29 -19.87
CA SER A 2 23.32 29.55 -19.36
C SER A 2 23.58 29.21 -17.89
N GLU A 3 22.74 29.71 -16.99
CA GLU A 3 22.73 29.28 -15.59
C GLU A 3 22.41 27.78 -15.54
N GLU A 4 23.38 26.96 -15.13
CA GLU A 4 23.14 25.57 -14.76
C GLU A 4 22.31 25.58 -13.47
N ILE A 5 20.99 25.49 -13.60
CA ILE A 5 20.11 25.20 -12.47
C ILE A 5 20.50 23.81 -11.95
N ARG A 6 21.24 23.76 -10.84
CA ARG A 6 21.49 22.53 -10.09
C ARG A 6 20.19 22.17 -9.39
N TYR A 7 19.39 21.31 -10.02
CA TYR A 7 18.26 20.71 -9.35
C TYR A 7 18.79 19.72 -8.29
N ASP A 8 18.45 19.97 -7.02
CA ASP A 8 18.66 18.96 -5.98
C ASP A 8 17.77 17.76 -6.31
N ILE A 9 18.41 16.64 -6.65
CA ILE A 9 17.72 15.40 -6.99
C ILE A 9 16.92 14.98 -5.74
N PRO A 10 15.59 14.78 -5.85
CA PRO A 10 14.77 14.29 -4.75
C PRO A 10 15.39 13.00 -4.19
N LYS A 11 15.70 13.00 -2.90
CA LYS A 11 16.31 11.84 -2.25
C LYS A 11 15.28 10.72 -2.19
N VAL A 12 15.47 9.68 -3.00
CA VAL A 12 14.65 8.47 -2.93
C VAL A 12 14.81 7.86 -1.53
N PRO A 13 13.73 7.66 -0.77
CA PRO A 13 13.83 7.07 0.57
C PRO A 13 14.29 5.61 0.46
N LEU A 14 14.78 5.05 1.56
CA LEU A 14 15.05 3.62 1.61
C LEU A 14 13.72 2.85 1.66
N LEU A 15 13.55 1.84 0.82
CA LEU A 15 12.39 0.96 0.85
C LEU A 15 12.50 0.02 2.05
N LYS A 16 11.60 0.19 3.02
CA LYS A 16 11.55 -0.59 4.27
C LYS A 16 10.64 -1.81 4.15
N GLY A 17 9.74 -1.81 3.16
CA GLY A 17 8.77 -2.87 2.91
C GLY A 17 7.45 -2.29 2.43
N GLU A 18 6.35 -2.99 2.70
CA GLU A 18 4.98 -2.56 2.37
C GLU A 18 4.65 -1.18 2.96
N GLU A 19 5.13 -0.90 4.18
CA GLU A 19 4.81 0.30 4.96
C GLU A 19 5.12 1.64 4.26
N ASN A 20 6.10 1.65 3.36
CA ASN A 20 6.49 2.86 2.62
C ASN A 20 6.67 2.63 1.12
N LEU A 21 6.12 1.53 0.58
CA LEU A 21 6.23 1.20 -0.84
C LEU A 21 5.61 2.28 -1.74
N GLU A 22 4.46 2.83 -1.34
CA GLU A 22 3.77 3.87 -2.11
C GLU A 22 4.54 5.19 -2.15
N GLU A 23 5.01 5.67 -0.99
CA GLU A 23 5.85 6.86 -0.90
C GLU A 23 7.17 6.67 -1.68
N TRP A 24 7.79 5.50 -1.54
CA TRP A 24 8.99 5.14 -2.27
C TRP A 24 8.77 5.16 -3.79
N ASP A 25 7.67 4.56 -4.27
CA ASP A 25 7.34 4.49 -5.69
C ASP A 25 7.12 5.88 -6.30
N GLN A 26 6.39 6.75 -5.59
CA GLN A 26 6.15 8.13 -6.01
C GLN A 26 7.44 8.94 -6.08
N LEU A 27 8.27 8.91 -5.03
CA LEU A 27 9.52 9.67 -4.97
C LEU A 27 10.57 9.14 -5.95
N LEU A 28 10.60 7.83 -6.20
CA LEU A 28 11.43 7.24 -7.24
C LEU A 28 11.05 7.76 -8.62
N LYS A 29 9.76 7.74 -8.98
CA LYS A 29 9.27 8.25 -10.27
C LYS A 29 9.60 9.72 -10.45
N LEU A 30 9.37 10.55 -9.43
CA LEU A 30 9.73 11.97 -9.47
C LEU A 30 11.23 12.19 -9.68
N ALA A 31 12.09 11.44 -8.98
CA ALA A 31 13.54 11.53 -9.14
C ALA A 31 14.00 11.11 -10.54
N LEU A 32 13.42 10.03 -11.10
CA LEU A 32 13.73 9.58 -12.46
C LEU A 32 13.21 10.52 -13.53
N ASN A 33 12.02 11.11 -13.35
CA ASN A 33 11.45 12.08 -14.26
C ASN A 33 12.33 13.34 -14.36
N LEU A 34 12.81 13.87 -13.22
CA LEU A 34 13.75 15.00 -13.19
C LEU A 34 15.03 14.73 -14.01
N LEU A 35 15.46 13.47 -14.07
CA LEU A 35 16.64 13.03 -14.82
C LEU A 35 16.33 12.61 -16.27
N ASN A 36 15.07 12.67 -16.70
CA ASN A 36 14.58 12.11 -17.96
C ASN A 36 14.88 10.61 -18.13
N LEU A 37 14.70 9.84 -17.06
CA LEU A 37 15.01 8.40 -16.98
C LEU A 37 13.80 7.54 -16.60
N GLU A 38 12.60 8.11 -16.44
CA GLU A 38 11.38 7.37 -16.06
C GLU A 38 11.08 6.22 -17.02
N GLU A 39 11.34 6.40 -18.32
CA GLU A 39 11.09 5.37 -19.33
C GLU A 39 11.81 4.03 -19.06
N TYR A 40 12.89 4.02 -18.26
CA TYR A 40 13.66 2.82 -17.94
C TYR A 40 13.03 1.94 -16.86
N ILE A 41 12.02 2.44 -16.14
CA ILE A 41 11.19 1.64 -15.22
C ILE A 41 9.79 1.37 -15.78
N GLU A 42 9.45 1.90 -16.96
CA GLU A 42 8.17 1.67 -17.65
C GLU A 42 8.25 0.56 -18.70
N LYS A 43 9.37 0.46 -19.41
CA LYS A 43 9.61 -0.54 -20.47
C LYS A 43 11.02 -1.09 -20.39
N GLU A 44 11.22 -2.29 -20.93
CA GLU A 44 12.56 -2.87 -21.04
C GLU A 44 13.38 -2.14 -22.11
N HIS A 45 14.68 -2.02 -21.89
CA HIS A 45 15.61 -1.40 -22.83
C HIS A 45 16.80 -2.31 -23.10
N PRO A 46 17.15 -2.59 -24.36
CA PRO A 46 18.29 -3.45 -24.67
C PRO A 46 19.60 -2.88 -24.09
N PHE A 47 20.55 -3.74 -23.73
CA PHE A 47 21.84 -3.33 -23.21
C PHE A 47 22.77 -2.96 -24.37
N THR A 48 22.73 -1.70 -24.80
CA THR A 48 23.56 -1.16 -25.89
C THR A 48 24.50 -0.09 -25.34
N PRO A 49 25.57 0.28 -26.06
CA PRO A 49 26.48 1.36 -25.64
C PRO A 49 25.75 2.67 -25.31
N GLU A 50 24.67 2.99 -26.02
CA GLU A 50 23.87 4.21 -25.88
C GLU A 50 23.00 4.18 -24.62
N THR A 51 22.43 3.02 -24.29
CA THR A 51 21.55 2.87 -23.12
C THR A 51 22.31 2.51 -21.85
N LYS A 52 23.54 1.99 -21.97
CA LYS A 52 24.36 1.48 -20.85
C LYS A 52 24.45 2.48 -19.70
N SER A 53 24.86 3.72 -19.97
CA SER A 53 25.06 4.73 -18.91
C SER A 53 23.76 5.05 -18.17
N LYS A 54 22.67 5.24 -18.93
CA LYS A 54 21.33 5.54 -18.36
C LYS A 54 20.80 4.36 -17.55
N ARG A 55 20.90 3.13 -18.08
CA ARG A 55 20.51 1.90 -17.38
C ARG A 55 21.29 1.70 -16.09
N THR A 56 22.61 1.89 -16.12
CA THR A 56 23.46 1.78 -14.92
C THR A 56 23.08 2.83 -13.87
N MET A 57 22.73 4.06 -14.29
CA MET A 57 22.29 5.10 -13.37
C MET A 57 20.97 4.75 -12.69
N VAL A 58 19.97 4.26 -13.44
CA VAL A 58 18.67 3.84 -12.87
C VAL A 58 18.85 2.64 -11.93
N LEU A 59 19.64 1.64 -12.34
CA LEU A 59 19.98 0.50 -11.49
C LEU A 59 20.66 0.92 -10.19
N PHE A 60 21.57 1.90 -10.25
CA PHE A 60 22.23 2.43 -9.07
C PHE A 60 21.23 3.10 -8.12
N ILE A 61 20.35 3.96 -8.64
CA ILE A 61 19.30 4.62 -7.86
C ILE A 61 18.40 3.57 -7.19
N LEU A 62 17.87 2.62 -7.96
CA LEU A 62 17.07 1.50 -7.45
C LEU A 62 17.83 0.74 -6.37
N SER A 63 18.99 0.17 -6.69
CA SER A 63 19.75 -0.69 -5.79
C SER A 63 20.14 0.02 -4.49
N SER A 64 20.44 1.31 -4.55
CA SER A 64 20.79 2.12 -3.38
C SER A 64 19.62 2.27 -2.39
N SER A 65 18.38 2.25 -2.89
CA SER A 65 17.16 2.35 -2.08
C SER A 65 16.64 1.02 -1.54
N LEU A 66 17.14 -0.14 -2.04
CA LEU A 66 16.59 -1.48 -1.74
C LEU A 66 17.36 -2.23 -0.64
N THR A 67 18.22 -1.55 0.12
CA THR A 67 19.13 -2.20 1.09
C THR A 67 18.41 -3.00 2.18
N HIS A 68 17.29 -2.51 2.71
CA HIS A 68 16.53 -3.17 3.77
C HIS A 68 15.72 -4.39 3.29
N VAL A 69 15.31 -4.39 2.01
CA VAL A 69 14.49 -5.46 1.42
C VAL A 69 15.31 -6.45 0.58
N ARG A 70 16.65 -6.31 0.60
CA ARG A 70 17.58 -7.11 -0.21
C ARG A 70 17.43 -8.61 0.00
N SER A 71 17.14 -9.06 1.22
CA SER A 71 16.93 -10.49 1.53
C SER A 71 15.67 -11.03 0.86
N GLN A 72 14.56 -10.28 0.92
CA GLN A 72 13.29 -10.64 0.27
C GLN A 72 13.45 -10.70 -1.25
N LEU A 73 14.11 -9.69 -1.83
CA LEU A 73 14.37 -9.62 -3.27
C LEU A 73 15.29 -10.75 -3.73
N LYS A 74 16.34 -11.09 -2.96
CA LYS A 74 17.22 -12.23 -3.25
C LYS A 74 16.42 -13.54 -3.30
N ASN A 75 15.52 -13.76 -2.34
CA ASN A 75 14.64 -14.93 -2.33
C ASN A 75 13.66 -14.94 -3.51
N ALA A 76 13.28 -13.76 -4.02
CA ALA A 76 12.45 -13.60 -5.21
C ALA A 76 13.23 -13.73 -6.55
N GLY A 77 14.53 -14.01 -6.50
CA GLY A 77 15.39 -14.23 -7.68
C GLY A 77 16.23 -13.02 -8.09
N TRP A 78 16.38 -12.00 -7.24
CA TRP A 78 17.30 -10.89 -7.53
C TRP A 78 18.76 -11.30 -7.37
N ASP A 79 19.55 -11.11 -8.43
CA ASP A 79 21.00 -11.11 -8.36
C ASP A 79 21.55 -9.67 -8.42
N ALA A 80 22.01 -9.17 -7.26
CA ALA A 80 22.60 -7.84 -7.15
C ALA A 80 23.98 -7.71 -7.84
N THR A 81 24.56 -8.81 -8.32
CA THR A 81 25.83 -8.81 -9.07
C THR A 81 25.62 -8.76 -10.59
N ASP A 82 24.39 -8.95 -11.07
CA ASP A 82 24.08 -8.85 -12.49
C ASP A 82 24.03 -7.38 -12.96
N ALA A 83 25.18 -6.88 -13.38
CA ALA A 83 25.32 -5.55 -13.94
C ALA A 83 24.58 -5.34 -15.28
N LYS A 84 24.04 -6.41 -15.90
CA LYS A 84 23.27 -6.37 -17.14
C LYS A 84 21.76 -6.48 -16.89
N MET A 85 21.32 -6.56 -15.63
CA MET A 85 19.91 -6.59 -15.27
C MET A 85 19.19 -5.37 -15.85
N ASP A 86 17.98 -5.55 -16.35
CA ASP A 86 17.17 -4.43 -16.82
C ASP A 86 16.53 -3.69 -15.63
N PRO A 87 16.61 -2.34 -15.56
CA PRO A 87 15.98 -1.60 -14.48
C PRO A 87 14.47 -1.87 -14.35
N LYS A 88 13.75 -2.08 -15.46
CA LYS A 88 12.34 -2.48 -15.46
C LYS A 88 12.13 -3.80 -14.73
N LYS A 89 12.98 -4.79 -15.01
CA LYS A 89 12.91 -6.11 -14.36
C LYS A 89 13.13 -6.01 -12.87
N LEU A 90 14.03 -5.13 -12.42
CA LEU A 90 14.27 -4.91 -11.00
C LEU A 90 13.07 -4.20 -10.35
N TYR A 91 12.54 -3.17 -11.00
CA TYR A 91 11.36 -2.46 -10.53
C TYR A 91 10.13 -3.39 -10.43
N ASP A 92 9.88 -4.23 -11.43
CA ASP A 92 8.80 -5.22 -11.41
C ASP A 92 9.01 -6.28 -10.33
N LEU A 93 10.26 -6.70 -10.13
CA LEU A 93 10.61 -7.64 -9.08
C LEU A 93 10.31 -7.06 -7.70
N VAL A 94 10.57 -5.77 -7.48
CA VAL A 94 10.24 -5.07 -6.23
C VAL A 94 8.75 -5.11 -5.97
N HIS A 95 7.93 -4.67 -6.94
CA HIS A 95 6.47 -4.66 -6.80
C HIS A 95 5.85 -6.06 -6.68
N ARG A 96 6.51 -7.08 -7.24
CA ARG A 96 6.09 -8.48 -7.10
C ARG A 96 6.48 -9.08 -5.75
N ALA A 97 7.69 -8.80 -5.27
CA ALA A 97 8.22 -9.38 -4.02
C ALA A 97 7.70 -8.66 -2.77
N ILE A 98 7.35 -7.38 -2.92
CA ILE A 98 6.82 -6.52 -1.87
C ILE A 98 5.48 -6.01 -2.40
N PRO A 99 4.43 -6.83 -2.34
CA PRO A 99 3.13 -6.38 -2.81
C PRO A 99 2.65 -5.24 -1.92
N ARG A 100 2.02 -4.23 -2.54
CA ARG A 100 1.38 -3.07 -1.88
C ARG A 100 0.30 -3.48 -0.86
N VAL A 101 -0.12 -4.73 -0.96
CA VAL A 101 -1.06 -5.42 -0.11
C VAL A 101 -0.54 -6.86 0.03
N SER A 102 0.07 -7.21 1.15
CA SER A 102 0.31 -8.63 1.40
C SER A 102 -1.04 -9.33 1.62
N GLU A 103 -1.26 -10.52 1.04
CA GLU A 103 -2.45 -11.34 1.33
C GLU A 103 -2.60 -11.57 2.86
N GLY A 104 -1.47 -11.61 3.57
CA GLY A 104 -1.41 -11.63 5.03
C GLY A 104 -1.95 -10.36 5.69
N ALA A 105 -1.67 -9.16 5.16
CA ALA A 105 -2.23 -7.91 5.70
C ALA A 105 -3.74 -7.82 5.47
N ALA A 106 -4.23 -8.19 4.28
CA ALA A 106 -5.68 -8.26 4.01
C ALA A 106 -6.37 -9.23 5.00
N GLY A 107 -5.80 -10.43 5.16
CA GLY A 107 -6.31 -11.43 6.11
C GLY A 107 -6.27 -10.95 7.56
N GLN A 108 -5.22 -10.25 7.99
CA GLN A 108 -5.12 -9.69 9.34
C GLN A 108 -6.13 -8.56 9.59
N LEU A 109 -6.34 -7.68 8.62
CA LEU A 109 -7.33 -6.61 8.70
C LEU A 109 -8.76 -7.16 8.70
N MET A 110 -9.04 -8.17 7.86
CA MET A 110 -10.31 -8.89 7.85
C MET A 110 -10.56 -9.56 9.20
N LYS A 111 -9.55 -10.24 9.76
CA LYS A 111 -9.64 -10.84 11.10
C LYS A 111 -9.93 -9.78 12.17
N GLN A 112 -9.19 -8.67 12.18
CA GLN A 112 -9.41 -7.57 13.12
C GLN A 112 -10.82 -6.99 13.01
N LEU A 113 -11.36 -6.89 11.80
CA LEU A 113 -12.72 -6.43 11.57
C LEU A 113 -13.76 -7.41 12.13
N CYS A 114 -13.62 -8.71 11.82
CA CYS A 114 -14.54 -9.74 12.33
C CYS A 114 -14.50 -9.90 13.85
N GLU A 115 -13.36 -9.62 14.49
CA GLU A 115 -13.15 -9.73 15.93
C GLU A 115 -13.31 -8.39 16.67
N ILE A 116 -13.70 -7.31 15.97
CA ILE A 116 -13.77 -5.98 16.58
C ILE A 116 -14.84 -5.94 17.67
N LYS A 117 -14.50 -5.38 18.83
CA LYS A 117 -15.43 -5.23 19.96
C LYS A 117 -15.39 -3.81 20.49
N ARG A 118 -16.55 -3.20 20.68
CA ARG A 118 -16.72 -1.85 21.21
C ARG A 118 -16.04 -1.67 22.57
N VAL A 119 -16.09 -2.69 23.42
CA VAL A 119 -15.46 -2.66 24.77
C VAL A 119 -13.95 -2.40 24.74
N ASN A 120 -13.27 -2.69 23.63
CA ASN A 120 -11.83 -2.49 23.48
C ASN A 120 -11.43 -1.04 23.16
N PHE A 121 -12.39 -0.10 23.13
CA PHE A 121 -12.18 1.29 22.77
C PHE A 121 -12.68 2.22 23.87
N ASP A 122 -12.03 3.39 24.02
CA ASP A 122 -12.40 4.35 25.06
C ASP A 122 -13.76 5.01 24.79
N SER A 123 -14.17 5.14 23.52
CA SER A 123 -15.38 5.85 23.11
C SER A 123 -16.04 5.20 21.89
N MET A 124 -17.32 5.52 21.67
CA MET A 124 -18.06 5.07 20.48
C MET A 124 -17.44 5.63 19.21
N ALA A 125 -17.06 6.91 19.25
CA ALA A 125 -16.35 7.57 18.15
C ALA A 125 -15.06 6.81 17.76
N LYS A 126 -14.19 6.46 18.72
CA LYS A 126 -12.96 5.70 18.43
C LYS A 126 -13.23 4.32 17.83
N PHE A 127 -14.32 3.67 18.25
CA PHE A 127 -14.75 2.41 17.67
C PHE A 127 -15.23 2.60 16.22
N GLN A 128 -16.06 3.61 15.95
CA GLN A 128 -16.53 3.95 14.61
C GLN A 128 -15.36 4.33 13.69
N ASP A 129 -14.43 5.17 14.16
CA ASP A 129 -13.20 5.54 13.44
C ASP A 129 -12.41 4.30 13.02
N ARG A 130 -12.25 3.34 13.94
CA ARG A 130 -11.52 2.10 13.66
C ARG A 130 -12.25 1.24 12.63
N VAL A 131 -13.56 1.12 12.75
CA VAL A 131 -14.41 0.39 11.79
C VAL A 131 -14.31 1.02 10.39
N GLN A 132 -14.44 2.35 10.29
CA GLN A 132 -14.35 3.07 9.02
C GLN A 132 -12.95 2.92 8.39
N TYR A 133 -11.90 3.01 9.21
CA TYR A 133 -10.53 2.73 8.77
C TYR A 133 -10.38 1.33 8.16
N LEU A 134 -10.89 0.30 8.84
CA LEU A 134 -10.82 -1.08 8.37
C LEU A 134 -11.64 -1.29 7.08
N LYS A 135 -12.85 -0.70 6.99
CA LYS A 135 -13.72 -0.72 5.80
C LYS A 135 -12.97 -0.14 4.60
N ARG A 136 -12.47 1.09 4.73
CA ARG A 136 -11.76 1.80 3.67
C ARG A 136 -10.52 1.04 3.23
N ARG A 137 -9.73 0.55 4.19
CA ARG A 137 -8.47 -0.15 3.87
C ARG A 137 -8.72 -1.47 3.14
N LEU A 138 -9.70 -2.27 3.57
CA LEU A 138 -10.07 -3.50 2.86
C LEU A 138 -10.63 -3.22 1.45
N GLN A 139 -11.37 -2.12 1.27
CA GLN A 139 -11.85 -1.69 -0.03
C GLN A 139 -10.72 -1.26 -0.98
N GLU A 140 -9.76 -0.47 -0.49
CA GLU A 140 -8.53 -0.09 -1.24
C GLU A 140 -7.72 -1.33 -1.67
N MET A 141 -7.79 -2.41 -0.88
CA MET A 141 -7.13 -3.68 -1.13
C MET A 141 -7.90 -4.61 -2.08
N GLY A 142 -9.08 -4.21 -2.58
CA GLY A 142 -9.94 -5.07 -3.41
C GLY A 142 -10.67 -6.17 -2.64
N CYS A 143 -10.62 -6.16 -1.31
CA CYS A 143 -11.28 -7.09 -0.40
C CYS A 143 -12.52 -6.45 0.28
N GLY A 144 -13.16 -5.50 -0.40
CA GLY A 144 -14.38 -4.86 0.10
C GLY A 144 -15.47 -5.90 0.36
N MET A 145 -16.27 -5.66 1.41
CA MET A 145 -17.40 -6.51 1.75
C MET A 145 -18.72 -5.85 1.36
N GLU A 146 -19.74 -6.68 1.16
CA GLU A 146 -21.11 -6.21 1.06
C GLU A 146 -21.52 -5.42 2.32
N GLU A 147 -22.21 -4.31 2.11
CA GLU A 147 -22.62 -3.38 3.18
C GLU A 147 -23.41 -4.07 4.29
N LYS A 148 -24.32 -4.98 3.93
CA LYS A 148 -25.11 -5.74 4.89
C LYS A 148 -24.23 -6.63 5.79
N ALA A 149 -23.20 -7.27 5.23
CA ALA A 149 -22.26 -8.08 6.00
C ALA A 149 -21.42 -7.20 6.95
N MET A 150 -20.99 -6.03 6.48
CA MET A 150 -20.28 -5.04 7.29
C MET A 150 -21.11 -4.58 8.50
N MET A 151 -22.40 -4.29 8.28
CA MET A 151 -23.31 -3.89 9.35
C MET A 151 -23.51 -4.98 10.40
N TRP A 152 -23.66 -6.24 10.00
CA TRP A 152 -23.75 -7.36 10.94
C TRP A 152 -22.50 -7.50 11.80
N ILE A 153 -21.31 -7.36 11.21
CA ILE A 153 -20.04 -7.42 11.95
C ILE A 153 -19.98 -6.31 13.02
N VAL A 154 -20.36 -5.09 12.64
CA VAL A 154 -20.31 -3.92 13.54
C VAL A 154 -21.32 -4.05 14.68
N ILE A 155 -22.56 -4.46 14.36
CA ILE A 155 -23.60 -4.73 15.35
C ILE A 155 -23.13 -5.80 16.33
N ASN A 156 -22.56 -6.90 15.85
CA ASN A 156 -22.02 -7.96 16.71
C ASN A 156 -20.87 -7.45 17.58
N GLY A 157 -20.05 -6.53 17.04
CA GLY A 157 -18.99 -5.85 17.78
C GLY A 157 -19.48 -4.95 18.92
N LEU A 158 -20.77 -4.56 18.94
CA LEU A 158 -21.38 -3.81 20.06
C LEU A 158 -21.72 -4.69 21.28
N GLU A 159 -20.98 -5.77 21.50
CA GLU A 159 -21.14 -6.67 22.66
C GLU A 159 -21.17 -5.85 23.97
N GLY A 160 -22.18 -6.09 24.80
CA GLY A 160 -22.46 -5.31 26.02
C GLY A 160 -23.44 -4.14 25.83
N TYR A 161 -23.88 -3.85 24.61
CA TYR A 161 -24.87 -2.81 24.28
C TYR A 161 -26.16 -3.41 23.70
N GLU A 162 -26.77 -4.36 24.42
CA GLU A 162 -27.89 -5.20 23.93
C GLU A 162 -29.11 -4.42 23.43
N ASN A 163 -29.43 -3.28 24.05
CA ASN A 163 -30.55 -2.44 23.62
C ASN A 163 -30.24 -1.80 22.26
N LEU A 164 -29.04 -1.23 22.11
CA LEU A 164 -28.59 -0.62 20.87
C LEU A 164 -28.50 -1.66 19.76
N GLN A 165 -27.95 -2.85 20.05
CA GLN A 165 -27.92 -3.97 19.11
C GLN A 165 -29.33 -4.33 18.62
N ARG A 166 -30.31 -4.45 19.51
CA ARG A 166 -31.70 -4.76 19.12
C ARG A 166 -32.30 -3.71 18.21
N PHE A 167 -32.08 -2.42 18.47
CA PHE A 167 -32.55 -1.34 17.59
C PHE A 167 -31.90 -1.42 16.22
N LEU A 168 -30.58 -1.55 16.16
CA LEU A 168 -29.84 -1.63 14.90
C LEU A 168 -30.20 -2.87 14.07
N ILE A 169 -30.41 -4.03 14.70
CA ILE A 169 -30.84 -5.26 14.02
C ILE A 169 -32.22 -5.07 13.40
N ARG A 170 -33.16 -4.45 14.14
CA ARG A 170 -34.50 -4.17 13.63
C ARG A 170 -34.43 -3.27 12.40
N ASP A 171 -33.66 -2.19 12.48
CA ASP A 171 -33.56 -1.19 11.42
C ASP A 171 -32.79 -1.74 10.20
N LEU A 172 -31.81 -2.62 10.42
CA LEU A 172 -31.12 -3.36 9.35
C LEU A 172 -32.07 -4.31 8.60
N ASN A 173 -32.92 -5.05 9.33
CA ASN A 173 -33.89 -5.95 8.72
C ASN A 173 -35.02 -5.21 8.00
N ALA A 174 -35.35 -4.00 8.44
CA ALA A 174 -36.29 -3.11 7.77
C ALA A 174 -35.70 -2.42 6.52
N GLY A 175 -34.38 -2.54 6.29
CA GLY A 175 -33.68 -1.86 5.19
C GLY A 175 -33.58 -0.34 5.37
N THR A 176 -33.74 0.15 6.60
CA THR A 176 -33.71 1.58 6.93
C THR A 176 -32.39 2.03 7.57
N LEU A 177 -31.54 1.07 7.94
CA LEU A 177 -30.20 1.33 8.43
C LEU A 177 -29.28 1.61 7.24
N ASP A 178 -28.70 2.81 7.23
CA ASP A 178 -27.75 3.26 6.21
C ASP A 178 -26.45 3.66 6.91
N TRP A 179 -25.31 3.29 6.29
CA TRP A 179 -23.99 3.59 6.81
C TRP A 179 -23.73 5.09 6.89
N GLU A 180 -24.36 5.88 6.02
CA GLU A 180 -24.22 7.34 5.96
C GLU A 180 -25.00 8.09 7.06
N LYS A 181 -25.87 7.39 7.81
CA LYS A 181 -26.68 7.99 8.90
C LYS A 181 -26.13 7.74 10.30
N ALA A 182 -24.96 7.12 10.41
CA ALA A 182 -24.31 6.83 11.69
C ALA A 182 -23.26 7.88 12.10
N ASP A 183 -23.10 8.95 11.31
CA ASP A 183 -22.18 10.08 11.54
C ASP A 183 -22.88 11.37 12.02
N ASP A 184 -24.20 11.33 12.31
CA ASP A 184 -24.96 12.43 12.95
C ASP A 184 -25.34 12.13 14.42
#